data_AF-A0A1G9YVR0-F1
#
_entry.id   AF-A0A1G9YVR0-F1
#
_cell.length_a   1.000
_cell.length_b   1.000
_cell.length_c   1.000
_cell.angle_alpha   90.00
_cell.angle_beta   90.00
_cell.angle_gamma   90.00
#
_symmetry.space_group_name_H-M   'P 1'
#
loop_
_entity.id
_entity.type
_entity.pdbx_description
1 polymer ?
#
loop_
_entity_poly.entity_id
_entity_poly.type
_entity_poly.pdbx_seq_one_letter_code
_entity_poly.pdbx_strand_id
1 'polypeptide(L)' 'MPHRVLDNPQNCRFELSIDADAIAAAYYRMEAGVLVLIHTEVPFEYSGAGFATKLANGLFAILR' A
#
# COMPACT_ATOMS: atom_id res chain seq x y z
N MET A 1 3.04 -6.12 -15.96
CA MET A 1 2.25 -4.90 -15.67
C MET A 1 3.01 -4.09 -14.63
N PRO A 2 3.26 -2.78 -14.79
CA PRO A 2 3.87 -2.00 -13.72
C PRO A 2 2.93 -2.05 -12.51
N HIS A 3 3.44 -2.51 -11.36
CA HIS A 3 2.70 -2.54 -10.11
C HIS A 3 2.39 -1.08 -9.71
N ARG A 4 1.18 -0.62 -9.99
CA ARG A 4 0.73 0.74 -9.68
C ARG A 4 0.06 0.73 -8.31
N VAL A 5 0.53 1.62 -7.43
CA VAL A 5 -0.13 1.88 -6.14
C VAL A 5 -1.30 2.81 -6.36
N LEU A 6 -2.43 2.52 -5.73
CA LEU A 6 -3.64 3.34 -5.74
C LEU A 6 -4.00 3.72 -4.30
N ASP A 7 -4.45 4.95 -4.09
CA ASP A 7 -5.06 5.36 -2.82
C ASP A 7 -6.52 4.90 -2.81
N ASN A 8 -6.94 4.28 -1.71
CA ASN A 8 -8.33 3.94 -1.40
C ASN A 8 -8.76 4.66 -0.11
N PRO A 9 -9.20 5.94 -0.21
CA PRO A 9 -9.64 6.71 0.95
C PRO A 9 -10.86 6.15 1.65
N GLN A 10 -11.68 5.35 0.95
CA GLN A 10 -12.87 4.73 1.56
C GLN A 10 -12.51 3.70 2.63
N ASN A 11 -11.34 3.07 2.48
CA ASN A 11 -10.81 2.07 3.41
C ASN A 11 -9.57 2.57 4.18
N CYS A 12 -9.22 3.86 4.04
CA CYS A 12 -8.04 4.48 4.64
C CYS A 12 -6.75 3.67 4.37
N ARG A 13 -6.54 3.25 3.12
CA ARG A 13 -5.36 2.45 2.75
C ARG A 13 -4.90 2.69 1.33
N PHE A 14 -3.62 2.46 1.08
CA PHE A 14 -3.04 2.34 -0.25
C PHE A 14 -2.96 0.88 -0.64
N GLU A 15 -3.23 0.59 -1.91
CA GLU A 15 -3.35 -0.77 -2.44
C GLU A 15 -2.38 -0.97 -3.60
N LEU A 16 -1.71 -2.12 -3.60
CA LEU A 16 -0.89 -2.60 -4.71
C LEU A 16 -1.40 -3.96 -5.15
N SER A 17 -1.91 -4.07 -6.37
CA SER A 17 -2.30 -5.36 -6.95
C SER A 17 -1.08 -6.26 -7.14
N ILE A 18 -1.16 -7.45 -6.56
CA ILE A 18 -0.19 -8.54 -6.72
C ILE A 18 -0.69 -9.45 -7.83
N ASP A 19 -1.90 -10.01 -7.64
CA ASP A 19 -2.56 -11.00 -8.50
C ASP A 19 -4.05 -10.62 -8.69
N ALA A 20 -4.86 -11.49 -9.30
CA ALA A 20 -6.30 -11.26 -9.49
C ALA A 20 -7.07 -11.08 -8.16
N ASP A 21 -6.72 -11.88 -7.15
CA ASP A 21 -7.40 -11.91 -5.85
C ASP A 21 -6.52 -11.47 -4.68
N ALA A 22 -5.30 -10.99 -4.96
CA ALA A 22 -4.31 -10.64 -3.94
C ALA A 22 -3.80 -9.20 -4.07
N ILE A 23 -3.77 -8.49 -2.94
CA ILE A 23 -3.25 -7.13 -2.83
C ILE A 23 -2.29 -7.02 -1.65
N ALA A 24 -1.31 -6.13 -1.76
CA ALA A 24 -0.60 -5.58 -0.60
C ALA A 24 -1.27 -4.26 -0.20
N ALA A 25 -1.45 -4.03 1.09
CA ALA A 25 -2.14 -2.85 1.60
C ALA A 25 -1.32 -2.12 2.68
N ALA A 26 -1.31 -0.78 2.61
CA ALA A 26 -0.73 0.10 3.62
C ALA A 26 -1.81 1.01 4.18
N TYR A 27 -2.20 0.75 5.42
CA TYR A 27 -3.25 1.49 6.10
C TYR A 27 -2.69 2.78 6.71
N TYR A 28 -3.51 3.81 6.67
CA TYR A 28 -3.17 5.11 7.20
C TYR A 28 -4.31 5.69 8.02
N ARG A 29 -3.99 6.79 8.70
CA ARG A 29 -4.96 7.71 9.28
C ARG A 29 -4.48 9.13 9.08
N MET A 30 -5.42 10.07 9.07
CA MET A 30 -5.12 11.50 9.06
C MET A 30 -5.13 12.04 10.49
N GLU A 31 -4.03 12.66 10.90
CA GLU A 31 -3.89 13.31 12.21
C GLU A 31 -3.33 14.72 12.02
N ALA A 32 -4.10 15.74 12.39
CA ALA A 32 -3.70 17.14 12.30
C ALA A 32 -3.12 17.56 10.91
N GLY A 33 -3.68 17.01 9.83
CA GLY A 33 -3.23 17.27 8.46
C GLY A 33 -2.02 16.45 8.00
N VAL A 34 -1.51 15.55 8.84
CA VAL A 34 -0.44 14.60 8.52
C VAL A 34 -1.03 13.21 8.28
N LEU A 35 -0.55 12.53 7.24
CA LEU A 35 -0.88 11.13 6.99
C LEU A 35 0.08 10.22 7.76
N VAL A 36 -0.45 9.42 8.68
CA VAL A 36 0.31 8.49 9.51
C VAL A 36 0.05 7.07 9.03
N LEU A 37 1.11 6.37 8.62
CA LEU A 37 1.04 4.95 8.27
C LEU A 37 1.01 4.10 9.54
N ILE A 38 -0.02 3.26 9.67
CA ILE A 38 -0.30 2.53 10.92
C ILE A 38 -0.16 1.01 10.78
N HIS A 39 -0.34 0.47 9.59
CA HIS A 39 -0.24 -0.96 9.34
C HIS A 39 0.13 -1.23 7.88
N THR A 40 0.88 -2.31 7.64
CA THR A 40 1.19 -2.77 6.29
C THR A 40 1.06 -4.28 6.26
N GLU A 41 0.29 -4.79 5.30
CA GLU A 41 0.07 -6.21 5.10
C GLU A 41 0.42 -6.62 3.67
N VAL A 42 1.02 -7.79 3.57
CA VAL A 42 1.23 -8.54 2.33
C VAL A 42 0.80 -9.97 2.64
N PRO A 43 0.01 -10.63 1.77
CA PRO A 43 -0.38 -12.02 2.00
C PRO A 43 0.85 -12.91 2.15
N PHE A 44 0.75 -13.90 3.04
CA PHE A 44 1.90 -14.68 3.49
C PHE A 44 2.59 -15.42 2.34
N GLU A 45 1.81 -15.91 1.38
CA GLU A 45 2.29 -16.61 0.18
C GLU A 45 3.19 -15.75 -0.72
N TYR A 46 3.18 -14.42 -0.58
CA TYR A 46 4.05 -13.49 -1.31
C TYR A 46 5.16 -12.89 -0.42
N SER A 47 5.38 -13.43 0.77
CA SER A 47 6.45 -13.00 1.67
C SER A 47 7.82 -13.10 0.99
N GLY A 48 8.67 -12.10 1.18
CA GLY A 48 10.01 -12.06 0.59
C GLY A 48 10.08 -11.69 -0.90
N ALA A 49 8.95 -11.53 -1.59
CA ALA A 49 8.91 -11.13 -3.01
C ALA A 49 9.02 -9.60 -3.25
N GLY A 50 9.23 -8.81 -2.19
CA GLY A 50 9.48 -7.36 -2.27
C GLY A 50 8.24 -6.49 -2.50
N PHE A 51 7.03 -7.01 -2.35
CA PHE A 51 5.79 -6.23 -2.54
C PHE A 51 5.62 -5.07 -1.56
N ALA A 52 6.01 -5.24 -0.29
CA ALA A 52 5.98 -4.15 0.69
C ALA A 52 6.87 -2.97 0.25
N THR A 53 8.07 -3.24 -0.28
CA THR A 53 8.97 -2.20 -0.81
C THR A 53 8.37 -1.51 -2.03
N LYS A 54 7.79 -2.28 -2.97
CA LYS A 54 7.10 -1.71 -4.14
C LYS A 54 5.93 -0.80 -3.72
N LEU A 55 5.15 -1.23 -2.75
CA LEU A 55 4.03 -0.48 -2.18
C LEU A 55 4.53 0.83 -1.55
N ALA A 56 5.55 0.77 -0.70
CA ALA A 56 6.12 1.97 -0.06
C ALA A 56 6.66 2.97 -1.10
N ASN A 57 7.38 2.50 -2.12
CA ASN A 57 7.90 3.38 -3.17
C ASN A 57 6.78 4.07 -3.95
N GLY A 58 5.72 3.34 -4.32
CA GLY A 58 4.58 3.93 -5.02
C GLY A 58 3.78 4.89 -4.13
N LEU A 59 3.60 4.55 -2.86
CA LEU A 59 2.98 5.41 -1.85
C LEU A 59 3.71 6.75 -1.73
N PHE A 60 5.03 6.75 -1.51
CA PHE A 60 5.80 7.99 -1.37
C PHE A 60 5.86 8.81 -2.66
N ALA A 61 5.71 8.17 -3.83
CA ALA A 61 5.57 8.90 -5.09
C ALA A 61 4.24 9.64 -5.20
N ILE A 62 3.17 9.13 -4.57
CA ILE A 62 1.84 9.78 -4.51
C ILE A 62 1.84 10.95 -3.53
N LEU A 63 2.45 10.77 -2.34
CA LEU A 63 2.44 11.75 -1.24
C LEU A 63 3.42 12.92 -1.41
N ARG A 64 3.94 13.15 -2.61
CA ARG A 64 4.91 14.21 -2.88
C ARG A 64 4.37 15.62 -2.70
#